data_AF-A0A0Q9BZ23-F1
#
_entry.id   AF-A0A0Q9BZ23-F1
#
_cell.length_a   1.000
_cell.length_b   1.000
_cell.length_c   1.000
_cell.angle_alpha   90.00
_cell.angle_beta   90.00
_cell.angle_gamma   90.00
#
_symmetry.space_group_name_H-M   'P 1'
#
loop_
_entity.id
_entity.type
_entity.pdbx_description
1 polymer ?
#
loop_
_entity_poly.entity_id
_entity_poly.type
_entity_poly.pdbx_seq_one_letter_code
_entity_poly.pdbx_strand_id
1 'polypeptide(L)'
;MLLVVLGVALVAAPVWVVATTGDTVRHQHWALAAVLGASVVAGLLVLAVALLGARRRDRGPSPRRPLARRVLRGVAVGVGVAVLVVLAAAVVWLRPFPATAPALAALESDGSVEVRDEAGWIAFVPRDGAATTGLVYSPGARVDVRATAAVLRPLAEAGYLVVALKEPLGIAFTSPNQSASAMAAFDEVDTWAVGGHSLGGVVAASFAAAHDDEVTGLLLHASYPSGDMSTADVEVTSVWGSRDGLTTPDKIEASRADLPATTEFVEVPGGVHAFFADYGEQPGDGQPATSRADAQAQIVEASIGALDRLGTPSP
;
A
#
# COMPACT_ATOMS: atom_id res chain seq x y z
N MET A 1 34.86 3.19 13.38
CA MET A 1 33.64 3.04 14.18
C MET A 1 32.38 3.36 13.36
N LEU A 2 32.17 4.60 12.90
CA LEU A 2 30.96 4.98 12.13
C LEU A 2 30.62 4.07 10.94
N LEU A 3 31.56 3.82 10.02
CA LEU A 3 31.31 2.94 8.87
C LEU A 3 30.98 1.49 9.29
N VAL A 4 31.55 1.01 10.40
CA VAL A 4 31.23 -0.34 10.90
C VAL A 4 29.80 -0.38 11.41
N VAL A 5 29.39 0.60 12.21
CA VAL A 5 28.01 0.72 12.72
C VAL A 5 27.02 0.81 11.56
N LEU A 6 27.29 1.66 10.57
CA LEU A 6 26.44 1.83 9.40
C LEU A 6 26.36 0.55 8.56
N GLY A 7 27.49 -0.11 8.31
CA GLY A 7 27.54 -1.37 7.59
C GLY A 7 26.77 -2.49 8.29
N VAL A 8 26.87 -2.58 9.63
CA VAL A 8 26.07 -3.51 10.43
C VAL A 8 24.58 -3.17 10.33
N ALA A 9 24.19 -1.90 10.46
CA ALA A 9 22.79 -1.48 10.38
C ALA A 9 22.15 -1.84 9.02
N LEU A 10 22.86 -1.61 7.92
CA LEU A 10 22.43 -1.94 6.56
C LEU A 10 22.23 -3.45 6.32
N VAL A 11 22.88 -4.31 7.11
CA VAL A 11 22.69 -5.77 7.06
C VAL A 11 21.62 -6.21 8.06
N ALA A 12 21.65 -5.70 9.29
CA ALA A 12 20.76 -6.11 10.36
C ALA A 12 19.30 -5.69 10.10
N ALA A 13 19.08 -4.50 9.56
CA ALA A 13 17.74 -4.00 9.25
C ALA A 13 16.98 -4.91 8.27
N PRO A 14 17.49 -5.25 7.07
CA PRO A 14 16.78 -6.15 6.16
C PRO A 14 16.64 -7.58 6.72
N VAL A 15 17.63 -8.08 7.47
CA VAL A 15 17.52 -9.38 8.16
C VAL A 15 16.36 -9.37 9.15
N TRP A 16 16.19 -8.30 9.93
CA TRP A 16 15.07 -8.15 10.86
C TRP A 16 13.71 -8.06 10.14
N VAL A 17 13.63 -7.32 9.03
CA VAL A 17 12.40 -7.26 8.21
C VAL A 17 12.02 -8.66 7.73
N VAL A 18 12.95 -9.40 7.13
CA VAL A 18 12.70 -10.77 6.64
C VAL A 18 12.37 -11.73 7.80
N ALA A 19 13.06 -11.63 8.93
CA ALA A 19 12.80 -12.49 10.08
C ALA A 19 11.41 -12.29 10.68
N THR A 20 10.84 -11.09 10.57
CA THR A 20 9.56 -10.74 11.19
C THR A 20 8.38 -10.68 10.23
N THR A 21 8.64 -10.54 8.92
CA THR A 21 7.61 -10.37 7.86
C THR A 21 7.99 -11.02 6.54
N GLY A 22 8.93 -11.98 6.55
CA GLY A 22 9.46 -12.60 5.33
C GLY A 22 8.39 -13.27 4.48
N ASP A 23 7.31 -13.77 5.10
CA ASP A 23 6.18 -14.29 4.35
C ASP A 23 5.49 -13.20 3.51
N THR A 24 5.17 -12.05 4.11
CA THR A 24 4.63 -10.88 3.40
C THR A 24 5.58 -10.40 2.31
N VAL A 25 6.88 -10.29 2.58
CA VAL A 25 7.87 -9.84 1.59
C VAL A 25 7.84 -10.67 0.30
N ARG A 26 7.53 -11.98 0.40
CA ARG A 26 7.47 -12.88 -0.76
C ARG A 26 6.21 -12.75 -1.62
N HIS A 27 5.10 -12.32 -1.02
CA HIS A 27 3.80 -12.24 -1.70
C HIS A 27 3.45 -10.80 -2.13
N GLN A 28 4.34 -9.85 -1.83
CA GLN A 28 4.26 -8.46 -2.25
C GLN A 28 5.00 -8.22 -3.57
N HIS A 29 4.93 -7.00 -4.09
CA HIS A 29 5.73 -6.61 -5.24
C HIS A 29 7.24 -6.79 -4.97
N TRP A 30 7.94 -7.42 -5.91
CA TRP A 30 9.36 -7.83 -5.78
C TRP A 30 10.32 -6.69 -5.41
N ALA A 31 9.95 -5.44 -5.70
CA ALA A 31 10.74 -4.24 -5.39
C ALA A 31 11.16 -4.17 -3.92
N LEU A 32 10.32 -4.61 -2.98
CA LEU A 32 10.69 -4.63 -1.56
C LEU A 32 11.87 -5.59 -1.32
N ALA A 33 11.78 -6.83 -1.83
CA ALA A 33 12.87 -7.80 -1.73
C ALA A 33 14.16 -7.28 -2.38
N ALA A 34 14.06 -6.58 -3.51
CA ALA A 34 15.22 -5.98 -4.17
C ALA A 34 15.89 -4.88 -3.32
N VAL A 35 15.11 -3.99 -2.69
CA VAL A 35 15.65 -2.96 -1.78
C VAL A 35 16.31 -3.58 -0.55
N LEU A 36 15.71 -4.63 0.03
CA LEU A 36 16.31 -5.37 1.14
C LEU A 36 17.65 -6.00 0.73
N GLY A 37 17.70 -6.65 -0.43
CA GLY A 37 18.94 -7.23 -0.98
C GLY A 37 20.02 -6.19 -1.25
N ALA A 38 19.64 -5.04 -1.86
CA ALA A 38 20.55 -3.93 -2.12
C ALA A 38 21.14 -3.36 -0.81
N SER A 39 20.34 -3.25 0.24
CA SER A 39 20.80 -2.82 1.57
C SER A 39 21.85 -3.78 2.15
N VAL A 40 21.62 -5.10 2.07
CA VAL A 40 22.61 -6.09 2.53
C VAL A 40 23.92 -5.95 1.77
N VAL A 41 23.87 -5.88 0.44
CA VAL A 41 25.06 -5.72 -0.41
C VAL A 41 25.81 -4.44 -0.05
N ALA A 42 25.11 -3.31 0.09
CA ALA A 42 25.70 -2.06 0.49
C ALA A 42 26.37 -2.15 1.87
N GLY A 43 25.72 -2.79 2.84
CA GLY A 43 26.27 -3.00 4.18
C GLY A 43 27.56 -3.83 4.16
N LEU A 44 27.58 -4.94 3.43
CA LEU A 44 28.78 -5.78 3.26
C LEU A 44 29.94 -5.02 2.61
N LEU A 45 29.66 -4.21 1.57
CA LEU A 45 30.67 -3.37 0.94
C LEU A 45 31.24 -2.32 1.90
N VAL A 46 30.38 -1.67 2.69
CA VAL A 46 30.80 -0.69 3.71
C VAL A 46 31.69 -1.35 4.77
N LEU A 47 31.34 -2.55 5.22
CA LEU A 47 32.15 -3.32 6.16
C LEU A 47 33.50 -3.72 5.57
N ALA A 48 33.53 -4.19 4.32
CA ALA A 48 34.77 -4.51 3.61
C ALA A 48 35.69 -3.28 3.49
N VAL A 49 35.13 -2.12 3.13
CA VAL A 49 35.88 -0.85 3.07
C VAL A 49 36.42 -0.45 4.44
N ALA A 50 35.63 -0.60 5.50
CA ALA A 50 36.07 -0.30 6.86
C ALA A 50 37.24 -1.20 7.30
N LEU A 51 37.16 -2.51 7.00
CA LEU A 51 38.20 -3.49 7.31
C LEU A 51 39.50 -3.24 6.51
N LEU A 52 39.38 -3.01 5.19
CA LEU A 52 40.53 -2.69 4.34
C LEU A 52 41.18 -1.36 4.73
N GLY A 53 40.37 -0.37 5.13
CA GLY A 53 40.84 0.91 5.63
C GLY A 53 41.61 0.79 6.95
N ALA A 54 41.15 -0.06 7.88
CA ALA A 54 41.87 -0.35 9.11
C ALA A 54 43.25 -0.97 8.82
N ARG A 55 43.33 -1.95 7.92
CA ARG A 55 44.61 -2.60 7.51
C ARG A 55 45.58 -1.66 6.78
N ARG A 56 45.09 -0.58 6.16
CA ARG A 56 45.93 0.40 5.43
C ARG A 56 46.46 1.52 6.32
N ARG A 57 45.87 1.77 7.49
CA ARG A 57 46.38 2.76 8.45
C ARG A 57 47.77 2.40 9.01
N ASP A 58 48.18 1.14 8.87
CA ASP A 58 49.51 0.66 9.25
C ASP A 58 50.59 0.91 8.18
N ARG A 59 50.26 1.53 7.04
CA ARG A 59 51.21 1.90 5.98
C ARG A 59 51.44 3.41 6.02
N GLY A 60 52.72 3.81 6.03
CA GLY A 60 53.21 5.18 6.28
C GLY A 60 52.61 6.32 5.43
N PRO A 61 53.06 7.57 5.66
CA PRO A 61 52.34 8.77 5.22
C PRO A 61 52.17 8.85 3.70
N SER A 62 50.94 9.12 3.26
CA SER A 62 50.61 9.32 1.85
C SER A 62 50.96 10.75 1.38
N PRO A 63 51.31 10.95 0.09
CA PRO A 63 51.62 12.27 -0.45
C PRO A 63 50.43 13.25 -0.34
N ARG A 64 50.73 14.53 -0.09
CA ARG A 64 49.75 15.60 0.13
C ARG A 64 48.96 15.90 -1.16
N ARG A 65 47.68 15.52 -1.22
CA ARG A 65 46.75 15.90 -2.30
C ARG A 65 46.41 17.40 -2.28
N PRO A 66 46.08 18.04 -3.41
CA PRO A 66 45.65 19.45 -3.45
C PRO A 66 44.32 19.68 -2.72
N LEU A 67 44.11 20.88 -2.15
CA LEU A 67 42.99 21.23 -1.27
C LEU A 67 41.61 20.95 -1.92
N ALA A 68 41.41 21.39 -3.16
CA ALA A 68 40.16 21.19 -3.90
C ALA A 68 39.77 19.70 -4.02
N ARG A 69 40.75 18.81 -4.28
CA ARG A 69 40.50 17.35 -4.35
C ARG A 69 40.21 16.72 -2.99
N ARG A 70 40.66 17.33 -1.89
CA ARG A 70 40.33 16.88 -0.52
C ARG A 70 38.90 17.26 -0.15
N VAL A 71 38.51 18.50 -0.46
CA VAL A 71 37.15 19.00 -0.21
C VAL A 71 36.13 18.18 -1.01
N LEU A 72 36.32 18.03 -2.33
CA LEU A 72 35.41 17.24 -3.18
C LEU A 72 35.26 15.79 -2.69
N ARG A 73 36.36 15.15 -2.29
CA ARG A 73 36.32 13.80 -1.74
C ARG A 73 35.59 13.74 -0.40
N GLY A 74 35.79 14.73 0.47
CA GLY A 74 35.07 14.83 1.75
C GLY A 74 33.57 14.97 1.54
N VAL A 75 33.16 15.83 0.63
CA VAL A 75 31.75 16.02 0.25
C VAL A 75 31.16 14.72 -0.31
N ALA A 76 31.82 14.08 -1.28
CA ALA A 76 31.33 12.84 -1.87
C ALA A 76 31.18 11.71 -0.83
N VAL A 77 32.13 11.58 0.10
CA VAL A 77 32.03 10.60 1.20
C VAL A 77 30.89 10.97 2.14
N GLY A 78 30.72 12.25 2.47
CA GLY A 78 29.62 12.74 3.31
C GLY A 78 28.25 12.42 2.71
N VAL A 79 28.06 12.75 1.44
CA VAL A 79 26.83 12.43 0.69
C VAL A 79 26.59 10.92 0.63
N GLY A 80 27.62 10.12 0.33
CA GLY A 80 27.49 8.67 0.31
C GLY A 80 27.07 8.08 1.65
N VAL A 81 27.66 8.56 2.76
CA VAL A 81 27.26 8.15 4.11
C VAL A 81 25.81 8.56 4.41
N ALA A 82 25.39 9.78 4.04
CA ALA A 82 24.03 10.23 4.24
C ALA A 82 23.01 9.36 3.48
N VAL A 83 23.27 9.04 2.21
CA VAL A 83 22.42 8.15 1.40
C VAL A 83 22.28 6.77 2.05
N LEU A 84 23.37 6.21 2.57
CA LEU A 84 23.36 4.92 3.25
C LEU A 84 22.59 4.95 4.58
N VAL A 85 22.65 6.05 5.32
CA VAL A 85 21.83 6.23 6.54
C VAL A 85 20.35 6.29 6.18
N VAL A 86 19.99 7.04 5.13
CA VAL A 86 18.61 7.09 4.62
C VAL A 86 18.14 5.72 4.18
N LEU A 87 18.97 4.96 3.45
CA LEU A 87 18.63 3.59 3.05
C LEU A 87 18.37 2.67 4.25
N ALA A 88 19.24 2.70 5.28
CA ALA A 88 19.05 1.89 6.47
C ALA A 88 17.74 2.24 7.21
N ALA A 89 17.45 3.54 7.35
CA ALA A 89 16.21 4.01 7.96
C ALA A 89 14.97 3.64 7.12
N ALA A 90 15.05 3.80 5.79
CA ALA A 90 13.99 3.44 4.87
C ALA A 90 13.68 1.95 4.93
N VAL A 91 14.68 1.06 4.99
CA VAL A 91 14.45 -0.39 5.14
C VAL A 91 13.70 -0.73 6.41
N VAL A 92 14.06 -0.11 7.54
CA VAL A 92 13.33 -0.32 8.81
C VAL A 92 11.89 0.17 8.68
N TRP A 93 11.70 1.35 8.09
CA TRP A 93 10.38 1.94 7.92
C TRP A 93 9.51 1.16 6.92
N LEU A 94 10.08 0.60 5.86
CA LEU A 94 9.39 -0.20 4.84
C LEU A 94 8.95 -1.59 5.33
N ARG A 95 9.21 -1.95 6.59
CA ARG A 95 8.67 -3.19 7.16
C ARG A 95 7.14 -3.22 6.97
N PRO A 96 6.58 -4.24 6.30
CA PRO A 96 5.15 -4.31 6.06
C PRO A 96 4.36 -4.70 7.32
N PHE A 97 3.07 -4.38 7.32
CA PHE A 97 2.08 -4.89 8.27
C PHE A 97 1.55 -6.22 7.72
N PRO A 98 1.85 -7.36 8.38
CA PRO A 98 1.49 -8.67 7.85
C PRO A 98 -0.02 -8.94 7.98
N ALA A 99 -0.57 -9.67 7.02
CA ALA A 99 -1.94 -10.18 7.10
C ALA A 99 -2.12 -11.13 8.30
N THR A 100 -3.30 -11.10 8.91
CA THR A 100 -3.69 -12.03 9.97
C THR A 100 -4.31 -13.31 9.39
N ALA A 101 -4.57 -14.30 10.24
CA ALA A 101 -5.11 -15.58 9.81
C ALA A 101 -6.47 -15.51 9.08
N PRO A 102 -7.47 -14.70 9.52
CA PRO A 102 -8.73 -14.56 8.77
C PRO A 102 -8.54 -14.04 7.34
N ALA A 103 -7.68 -13.04 7.15
CA ALA A 103 -7.34 -12.54 5.82
C ALA A 103 -6.65 -13.60 4.95
N LEU A 104 -5.72 -14.37 5.51
CA LEU A 104 -5.05 -15.43 4.76
C LEU A 104 -6.01 -16.56 4.37
N ALA A 105 -6.98 -16.90 5.22
CA ALA A 105 -8.01 -17.88 4.90
C ALA A 105 -8.92 -17.42 3.74
N ALA A 106 -9.17 -16.12 3.62
CA ALA A 106 -9.95 -15.54 2.53
C ALA A 106 -9.24 -15.58 1.14
N LEU A 107 -8.00 -16.06 1.07
CA LEU A 107 -7.29 -16.26 -0.21
C LEU A 107 -7.50 -17.65 -0.80
N GLU A 108 -8.17 -18.55 -0.08
CA GLU A 108 -8.47 -19.88 -0.60
C GLU A 108 -9.55 -19.78 -1.69
N SER A 109 -9.23 -20.31 -2.87
CA SER A 109 -10.22 -20.49 -3.93
C SER A 109 -11.20 -21.60 -3.55
N ASP A 110 -12.47 -21.41 -3.89
CA ASP A 110 -13.52 -22.39 -3.63
C ASP A 110 -14.55 -22.42 -4.78
N GLY A 111 -15.77 -22.88 -4.46
CA GLY A 111 -16.87 -22.98 -5.43
C GLY A 111 -17.46 -21.64 -5.85
N SER A 112 -17.31 -20.57 -5.06
CA SER A 112 -17.86 -19.25 -5.39
C SER A 112 -16.81 -18.31 -5.99
N VAL A 113 -15.56 -18.34 -5.49
CA VAL A 113 -14.51 -17.41 -5.91
C VAL A 113 -13.23 -18.14 -6.30
N GLU A 114 -12.66 -17.76 -7.45
CA GLU A 114 -11.30 -18.09 -7.84
C GLU A 114 -10.35 -16.96 -7.45
N VAL A 115 -9.30 -17.28 -6.70
CA VAL A 115 -8.25 -16.34 -6.30
C VAL A 115 -7.03 -16.54 -7.19
N ARG A 116 -6.68 -15.53 -7.99
CA ARG A 116 -5.51 -15.52 -8.87
C ARG A 116 -4.43 -14.63 -8.26
N ASP A 117 -3.32 -15.24 -7.87
CA ASP A 117 -2.18 -14.54 -7.28
C ASP A 117 -1.13 -14.24 -8.37
N GLU A 118 -1.11 -13.01 -8.86
CA GLU A 118 -0.25 -12.55 -9.95
C GLU A 118 0.91 -11.68 -9.44
N ALA A 119 1.89 -11.39 -10.30
CA ALA A 119 3.05 -10.59 -9.92
C ALA A 119 2.69 -9.16 -9.47
N GLY A 120 1.65 -8.57 -10.08
CA GLY A 120 1.23 -7.19 -9.86
C GLY A 120 -0.03 -7.01 -9.02
N TRP A 121 -0.79 -8.07 -8.75
CA TRP A 121 -2.06 -8.00 -8.03
C TRP A 121 -2.51 -9.38 -7.55
N ILE A 122 -3.54 -9.40 -6.70
CA ILE A 122 -4.35 -10.58 -6.39
C ILE A 122 -5.76 -10.30 -6.93
N ALA A 123 -6.28 -11.15 -7.80
CA ALA A 123 -7.64 -11.02 -8.31
C ALA A 123 -8.57 -12.05 -7.65
N PHE A 124 -9.74 -11.58 -7.23
CA PHE A 124 -10.86 -12.37 -6.76
C PHE A 124 -11.90 -12.39 -7.88
N VAL A 125 -12.02 -13.53 -8.53
CA VAL A 125 -12.86 -13.72 -9.72
C VAL A 125 -14.07 -14.56 -9.35
N PRO A 126 -15.31 -14.05 -9.47
CA PRO A 126 -16.50 -14.86 -9.24
C PRO A 126 -16.56 -16.02 -10.24
N ARG A 127 -16.99 -17.20 -9.79
CA ARG A 127 -17.17 -18.38 -10.67
C ARG A 127 -18.52 -18.40 -11.38
N ASP A 128 -19.53 -17.79 -10.77
CA ASP A 128 -20.90 -17.77 -11.30
C ASP A 128 -21.10 -16.54 -12.19
N GLY A 129 -20.90 -16.73 -13.51
CA GLY A 129 -21.13 -15.69 -14.52
C GLY A 129 -19.89 -14.86 -14.88
N ALA A 130 -20.02 -14.04 -15.93
CA ALA A 130 -19.01 -13.05 -16.27
C ALA A 130 -19.33 -11.77 -15.50
N ALA A 131 -18.44 -11.36 -14.60
CA ALA A 131 -18.57 -10.09 -13.89
C ALA A 131 -18.37 -8.94 -14.87
N THR A 132 -19.42 -8.15 -15.13
CA THR A 132 -19.36 -6.97 -16.00
C THR A 132 -18.98 -5.70 -15.24
N THR A 133 -18.98 -5.75 -13.90
CA THR A 133 -18.56 -4.66 -13.02
C THR A 133 -17.36 -5.12 -12.19
N GLY A 134 -16.32 -4.27 -12.13
CA GLY A 134 -15.08 -4.56 -11.44
C GLY A 134 -14.64 -3.47 -10.48
N LEU A 135 -13.84 -3.85 -9.49
CA LEU A 135 -13.16 -2.95 -8.56
C LEU A 135 -11.65 -3.19 -8.61
N VAL A 136 -10.87 -2.16 -8.94
CA VAL A 136 -9.42 -2.16 -8.67
C VAL A 136 -9.15 -1.49 -7.33
N TYR A 137 -8.46 -2.17 -6.42
CA TYR A 137 -8.28 -1.73 -5.05
C TYR A 137 -6.81 -1.59 -4.66
N SER A 138 -6.46 -0.41 -4.14
CA SER A 138 -5.12 -0.09 -3.65
C SER A 138 -5.05 -0.21 -2.11
N PRO A 139 -4.22 -1.10 -1.54
CA PRO A 139 -4.05 -1.23 -0.09
C PRO A 139 -3.44 0.02 0.58
N GLY A 140 -3.55 0.07 1.90
CA GLY A 140 -2.88 1.06 2.72
C GLY A 140 -1.35 0.95 2.68
N ALA A 141 -0.66 2.04 3.03
CA ALA A 141 0.80 2.10 2.99
C ALA A 141 1.47 1.00 3.85
N ARG A 142 2.26 0.15 3.20
CA ARG A 142 2.97 -1.00 3.78
C ARG A 142 2.04 -2.11 4.28
N VAL A 143 0.74 -2.05 4.01
CA VAL A 143 -0.20 -3.12 4.38
C VAL A 143 0.00 -4.30 3.44
N ASP A 144 0.02 -5.53 3.99
CA ASP A 144 0.01 -6.73 3.17
C ASP A 144 -1.25 -6.74 2.30
N VAL A 145 -1.15 -6.91 0.99
CA VAL A 145 -2.29 -6.94 0.05
C VAL A 145 -3.25 -8.06 0.44
N ARG A 146 -2.69 -9.16 0.96
CA ARG A 146 -3.43 -10.29 1.50
C ARG A 146 -4.33 -9.91 2.67
N ALA A 147 -3.99 -8.86 3.42
CA ALA A 147 -4.80 -8.35 4.52
C ALA A 147 -6.15 -7.78 4.03
N THR A 148 -6.26 -7.34 2.78
CA THR A 148 -7.52 -6.82 2.24
C THR A 148 -8.49 -7.95 1.88
N ALA A 149 -8.04 -9.20 1.77
CA ALA A 149 -8.84 -10.33 1.29
C ALA A 149 -10.12 -10.54 2.11
N ALA A 150 -10.08 -10.39 3.44
CA ALA A 150 -11.26 -10.53 4.29
C ALA A 150 -12.37 -9.50 3.99
N VAL A 151 -11.99 -8.33 3.46
CA VAL A 151 -12.94 -7.26 3.08
C VAL A 151 -13.30 -7.34 1.60
N LEU A 152 -12.38 -7.79 0.74
CA LEU A 152 -12.57 -7.76 -0.71
C LEU A 152 -13.17 -9.05 -1.29
N ARG A 153 -12.89 -10.22 -0.70
CA ARG A 153 -13.46 -11.49 -1.18
C ARG A 153 -15.00 -11.49 -1.16
N PRO A 154 -15.68 -10.95 -0.13
CA PRO A 154 -17.15 -10.88 -0.13
C PRO A 154 -17.77 -10.10 -1.29
N LEU A 155 -17.05 -9.11 -1.85
CA LEU A 155 -17.51 -8.39 -3.05
C LEU A 155 -17.46 -9.31 -4.27
N ALA A 156 -16.43 -10.16 -4.37
CA ALA A 156 -16.38 -11.19 -5.42
C ALA A 156 -17.46 -12.26 -5.22
N GLU A 157 -17.77 -12.65 -3.98
CA GLU A 157 -18.90 -13.54 -3.68
C GLU A 157 -20.25 -12.91 -4.07
N ALA A 158 -20.34 -11.57 -4.07
CA ALA A 158 -21.50 -10.81 -4.56
C ALA A 158 -21.54 -10.65 -6.10
N GLY A 159 -20.55 -11.17 -6.83
CA GLY A 159 -20.55 -11.22 -8.29
C GLY A 159 -19.69 -10.16 -9.00
N TYR A 160 -18.89 -9.38 -8.28
CA TYR A 160 -17.98 -8.40 -8.89
C TYR A 160 -16.57 -8.97 -9.12
N LEU A 161 -15.88 -8.54 -10.16
CA LEU A 161 -14.45 -8.78 -10.26
C LEU A 161 -13.71 -7.85 -9.30
N VAL A 162 -12.82 -8.35 -8.44
CA VAL A 162 -12.04 -7.49 -7.55
C VAL A 162 -10.54 -7.74 -7.71
N VAL A 163 -9.76 -6.67 -7.92
CA VAL A 163 -8.32 -6.75 -8.18
C VAL A 163 -7.56 -5.92 -7.14
N ALA A 164 -6.92 -6.58 -6.18
CA ALA A 164 -6.13 -5.94 -5.13
C ALA A 164 -4.67 -5.77 -5.58
N LEU A 165 -4.20 -4.52 -5.66
CA LEU A 165 -2.90 -4.20 -6.23
C LEU A 165 -1.73 -4.57 -5.31
N LYS A 166 -0.63 -5.03 -5.92
CA LYS A 166 0.69 -5.15 -5.28
C LYS A 166 1.55 -3.98 -5.74
N GLU A 167 1.51 -2.87 -5.02
CA GLU A 167 2.29 -1.71 -5.42
C GLU A 167 3.76 -1.86 -5.01
N PRO A 168 4.70 -1.30 -5.79
CA PRO A 168 6.10 -1.31 -5.42
C PRO A 168 6.33 -0.77 -4.00
N LEU A 169 7.10 -1.51 -3.21
CA LEU A 169 7.40 -1.19 -1.80
C LEU A 169 6.17 -1.16 -0.87
N GLY A 170 4.99 -1.59 -1.34
CA GLY A 170 3.71 -1.46 -0.63
C GLY A 170 3.23 -0.01 -0.53
N ILE A 171 3.55 0.83 -1.53
CA ILE A 171 3.22 2.26 -1.52
C ILE A 171 2.60 2.64 -2.86
N ALA A 172 1.32 2.97 -2.85
CA ALA A 172 0.55 3.31 -4.04
C ALA A 172 1.16 4.42 -4.91
N PHE A 173 1.73 5.46 -4.29
CA PHE A 173 2.40 6.56 -5.01
C PHE A 173 3.62 6.15 -5.86
N THR A 174 4.15 4.95 -5.68
CA THR A 174 5.25 4.44 -6.52
C THR A 174 4.78 3.94 -7.89
N SER A 175 3.47 3.70 -8.04
CA SER A 175 2.86 3.24 -9.28
C SER A 175 1.42 3.76 -9.41
N PRO A 176 1.22 5.09 -9.50
CA PRO A 176 -0.12 5.70 -9.46
C PRO A 176 -1.05 5.27 -10.61
N ASN A 177 -0.49 4.80 -11.72
CA ASN A 177 -1.26 4.35 -12.90
C ASN A 177 -1.44 2.82 -12.95
N GLN A 178 -1.14 2.10 -11.86
CA GLN A 178 -1.26 0.63 -11.85
C GLN A 178 -2.72 0.17 -12.03
N SER A 179 -3.70 0.98 -11.64
CA SER A 179 -5.12 0.68 -11.85
C SER A 179 -5.45 0.45 -13.32
N ALA A 180 -4.95 1.28 -14.23
CA ALA A 180 -5.14 1.10 -15.67
C ALA A 180 -4.60 -0.26 -16.17
N SER A 181 -3.45 -0.71 -15.65
CA SER A 181 -2.89 -2.01 -16.03
C SER A 181 -3.71 -3.18 -15.51
N ALA A 182 -4.34 -3.03 -14.34
CA ALA A 182 -5.26 -4.04 -13.82
C ALA A 182 -6.58 -4.06 -14.59
N MET A 183 -7.16 -2.90 -14.90
CA MET A 183 -8.39 -2.78 -15.70
C MET A 183 -8.21 -3.43 -17.08
N ALA A 184 -7.11 -3.12 -17.77
CA ALA A 184 -6.79 -3.66 -19.08
C ALA A 184 -6.46 -5.17 -19.11
N ALA A 185 -6.35 -5.83 -17.94
CA ALA A 185 -6.10 -7.27 -17.86
C ALA A 185 -7.40 -8.11 -17.88
N PHE A 186 -8.57 -7.47 -17.81
CA PHE A 186 -9.87 -8.13 -17.74
C PHE A 186 -10.84 -7.47 -18.73
N ASP A 187 -10.83 -7.96 -19.97
CA ASP A 187 -11.63 -7.42 -21.08
C ASP A 187 -13.13 -7.68 -20.91
N GLU A 188 -13.53 -8.56 -19.98
CA GLU A 188 -14.92 -8.90 -19.71
C GLU A 188 -15.65 -7.88 -18.81
N VAL A 189 -14.94 -6.91 -18.23
CA VAL A 189 -15.51 -5.87 -17.38
C VAL A 189 -15.78 -4.60 -18.18
N ASP A 190 -17.04 -4.18 -18.22
CA ASP A 190 -17.49 -2.98 -18.92
C ASP A 190 -17.49 -1.74 -18.02
N THR A 191 -17.73 -1.93 -16.71
CA THR A 191 -17.87 -0.85 -15.73
C THR A 191 -16.84 -1.00 -14.62
N TRP A 192 -16.01 0.02 -14.43
CA TRP A 192 -14.94 0.00 -13.43
C TRP A 192 -15.16 0.99 -12.30
N ALA A 193 -15.01 0.49 -11.08
CA ALA A 193 -14.66 1.28 -9.93
C ALA A 193 -13.15 1.17 -9.63
N VAL A 194 -12.58 2.24 -9.08
CA VAL A 194 -11.32 2.15 -8.36
C VAL A 194 -11.55 2.48 -6.90
N GLY A 195 -10.66 2.00 -6.04
CA GLY A 195 -10.77 2.28 -4.62
C GLY A 195 -9.50 2.01 -3.88
N GLY A 196 -9.52 2.29 -2.58
CA GLY A 196 -8.39 1.95 -1.76
C GLY A 196 -8.53 2.35 -0.30
N HIS A 197 -7.64 1.78 0.49
CA HIS A 197 -7.54 2.03 1.91
C HIS A 197 -6.48 3.10 2.20
N SER A 198 -6.80 4.11 3.02
CA SER A 198 -5.80 5.06 3.52
C SER A 198 -5.02 5.71 2.38
N LEU A 199 -3.69 5.63 2.36
CA LEU A 199 -2.84 6.10 1.26
C LEU A 199 -3.26 5.56 -0.12
N GLY A 200 -3.71 4.29 -0.20
CA GLY A 200 -4.18 3.70 -1.45
C GLY A 200 -5.44 4.39 -1.97
N GLY A 201 -6.37 4.76 -1.08
CA GLY A 201 -7.55 5.53 -1.45
C GLY A 201 -7.23 6.94 -1.97
N VAL A 202 -6.19 7.59 -1.44
CA VAL A 202 -5.71 8.89 -1.93
C VAL A 202 -5.24 8.79 -3.39
N VAL A 203 -4.50 7.73 -3.71
CA VAL A 203 -4.00 7.47 -5.06
C VAL A 203 -5.13 7.04 -5.98
N ALA A 204 -6.05 6.20 -5.51
CA ALA A 204 -7.25 5.81 -6.25
C ALA A 204 -8.12 7.02 -6.61
N ALA A 205 -8.33 7.96 -5.68
CA ALA A 205 -9.04 9.21 -5.96
C ALA A 205 -8.36 10.05 -7.03
N SER A 206 -7.03 10.17 -6.93
CA SER A 206 -6.23 10.91 -7.91
C SER A 206 -6.29 10.25 -9.30
N PHE A 207 -6.33 8.93 -9.34
CA PHE A 207 -6.51 8.16 -10.57
C PHE A 207 -7.93 8.36 -11.15
N ALA A 208 -8.97 8.20 -10.35
CA ALA A 208 -10.36 8.41 -10.77
C ALA A 208 -10.59 9.81 -11.32
N ALA A 209 -10.09 10.85 -10.65
CA ALA A 209 -10.22 12.23 -11.11
C ALA A 209 -9.46 12.52 -12.43
N ALA A 210 -8.46 11.72 -12.78
CA ALA A 210 -7.68 11.87 -14.00
C ALA A 210 -8.20 11.00 -15.16
N HIS A 211 -9.10 10.06 -14.87
CA HIS A 211 -9.64 9.04 -15.77
C HIS A 211 -11.15 8.90 -15.58
N ASP A 212 -11.87 10.00 -15.38
CA ASP A 212 -13.32 10.02 -15.14
C ASP A 212 -14.15 9.65 -16.39
N ASP A 213 -13.49 9.47 -17.53
CA ASP A 213 -14.02 8.86 -18.75
C ASP A 213 -13.91 7.32 -18.79
N GLU A 214 -13.03 6.73 -17.96
CA GLU A 214 -12.79 5.28 -17.88
C GLU A 214 -13.27 4.67 -16.55
N VAL A 215 -13.41 5.49 -15.51
CA VAL A 215 -13.75 5.09 -14.14
C VAL A 215 -15.11 5.65 -13.76
N THR A 216 -16.08 4.77 -13.54
CA THR A 216 -17.45 5.15 -13.17
C THR A 216 -17.62 5.33 -11.66
N GLY A 217 -16.80 4.64 -10.84
CA GLY A 217 -16.94 4.65 -9.39
C GLY A 217 -15.64 4.85 -8.62
N LEU A 218 -15.73 5.47 -7.44
CA LEU A 218 -14.63 5.60 -6.48
C LEU A 218 -15.07 5.13 -5.08
N LEU A 219 -14.39 4.11 -4.56
CA LEU A 219 -14.59 3.57 -3.21
C LEU A 219 -13.45 3.97 -2.27
N LEU A 220 -13.72 4.90 -1.36
CA LEU A 220 -12.75 5.38 -0.36
C LEU A 220 -12.95 4.66 0.97
N HIS A 221 -11.96 3.87 1.39
CA HIS A 221 -11.94 3.19 2.67
C HIS A 221 -10.98 3.88 3.64
N ALA A 222 -11.52 4.53 4.66
CA ALA A 222 -10.76 5.35 5.61
C ALA A 222 -9.75 6.26 4.90
N SER A 223 -10.23 6.96 3.86
CA SER A 223 -9.41 7.79 2.98
C SER A 223 -10.20 9.02 2.49
N TYR A 224 -9.50 9.92 1.82
CA TYR A 224 -10.02 11.16 1.25
C TYR A 224 -9.11 11.57 0.07
N PRO A 225 -9.61 12.34 -0.91
CA PRO A 225 -8.78 12.80 -2.03
C PRO A 225 -7.66 13.76 -1.55
N SER A 226 -6.56 13.84 -2.30
CA SER A 226 -5.47 14.79 -2.00
C SER A 226 -5.68 16.20 -2.59
N GLY A 227 -6.71 16.38 -3.41
CA GLY A 227 -7.09 17.64 -4.03
C GLY A 227 -8.56 17.63 -4.46
N ASP A 228 -9.02 18.77 -4.96
CA ASP A 228 -10.41 18.98 -5.37
C ASP A 228 -10.77 18.12 -6.60
N MET A 229 -11.74 17.24 -6.43
CA MET A 229 -12.40 16.47 -7.48
C MET A 229 -13.92 16.63 -7.43
N SER A 230 -14.42 17.74 -6.88
CA SER A 230 -15.85 18.02 -6.71
C SER A 230 -16.64 18.10 -8.02
N THR A 231 -15.94 18.28 -9.14
CA THR A 231 -16.52 18.32 -10.49
C THR A 231 -16.28 17.05 -11.31
N ALA A 232 -15.62 16.03 -10.75
CA ALA A 232 -15.39 14.77 -11.45
C ALA A 232 -16.72 14.02 -11.65
N ASP A 233 -16.92 13.42 -12.82
CA ASP A 233 -18.13 12.64 -13.14
C ASP A 233 -17.98 11.18 -12.68
N VAL A 234 -17.79 11.01 -11.37
CA VAL A 234 -17.54 9.71 -10.75
C VAL A 234 -18.49 9.52 -9.58
N GLU A 235 -19.10 8.33 -9.48
CA GLU A 235 -19.91 7.98 -8.32
C GLU A 235 -19.01 7.63 -7.13
N VAL A 236 -19.04 8.45 -6.07
CA VAL A 236 -18.13 8.27 -4.93
C VAL A 236 -18.86 7.73 -3.71
N THR A 237 -18.26 6.73 -3.07
CA THR A 237 -18.65 6.25 -1.72
C THR A 237 -17.47 6.36 -0.77
N SER A 238 -17.64 7.10 0.32
CA SER A 238 -16.65 7.28 1.37
C SER A 238 -17.07 6.54 2.64
N VAL A 239 -16.41 5.42 2.92
CA VAL A 239 -16.63 4.59 4.11
C VAL A 239 -15.52 4.87 5.13
N TRP A 240 -15.88 5.22 6.37
CA TRP A 240 -14.92 5.63 7.40
C TRP A 240 -15.34 5.19 8.80
N GLY A 241 -14.38 5.00 9.71
CA GLY A 241 -14.63 4.53 11.07
C GLY A 241 -14.78 5.68 12.07
N SER A 242 -15.79 5.64 12.94
CA SER A 242 -16.03 6.73 13.90
C SER A 242 -15.01 6.86 15.04
N ARG A 243 -14.10 5.89 15.14
CA ARG A 243 -12.96 5.87 16.07
C ARG A 243 -11.63 5.84 15.33
N ASP A 244 -11.60 6.12 14.03
CA ASP A 244 -10.36 6.19 13.26
C ASP A 244 -9.47 7.35 13.75
N GLY A 245 -8.24 7.02 14.17
CA GLY A 245 -7.25 7.99 14.66
C GLY A 245 -6.36 8.60 13.57
N LEU A 246 -6.38 8.04 12.37
CA LEU A 246 -5.51 8.41 11.24
C LEU A 246 -6.29 9.22 10.19
N THR A 247 -7.42 8.68 9.75
CA THR A 247 -8.44 9.35 8.93
C THR A 247 -9.59 9.75 9.83
N THR A 248 -9.35 10.76 10.65
CA THR A 248 -10.28 11.20 11.69
C THR A 248 -11.61 11.68 11.11
N PRO A 249 -12.72 11.64 11.88
CA PRO A 249 -14.01 12.18 11.46
C PRO A 249 -13.90 13.62 10.94
N ASP A 250 -13.10 14.46 11.60
CA ASP A 250 -12.83 15.85 11.17
C ASP A 250 -12.17 15.95 9.79
N LYS A 251 -11.32 14.98 9.41
CA LYS A 251 -10.68 14.95 8.08
C LYS A 251 -11.69 14.55 7.01
N ILE A 252 -12.57 13.60 7.31
CA ILE A 252 -13.67 13.21 6.42
C ILE A 252 -14.64 14.37 6.22
N GLU A 253 -14.99 15.08 7.29
CA GLU A 253 -15.86 16.26 7.20
C GLU A 253 -15.21 17.36 6.34
N ALA A 254 -13.91 17.62 6.56
CA ALA A 254 -13.17 18.59 5.76
C ALA A 254 -13.09 18.20 4.26
N SER A 255 -12.96 16.91 3.94
CA SER A 255 -12.83 16.46 2.56
C SER A 255 -14.14 16.48 1.76
N ARG A 256 -15.29 16.70 2.40
CA ARG A 256 -16.59 16.78 1.69
C ARG A 256 -16.59 17.85 0.59
N ALA A 257 -15.86 18.94 0.79
CA ALA A 257 -15.77 20.04 -0.18
C ALA A 257 -14.95 19.68 -1.42
N ASP A 258 -14.07 18.68 -1.32
CA ASP A 258 -13.20 18.22 -2.41
C ASP A 258 -13.82 17.06 -3.20
N LEU A 259 -15.04 16.65 -2.86
CA LEU A 259 -15.73 15.49 -3.41
C LEU A 259 -17.03 15.89 -4.13
N PRO A 260 -17.50 15.12 -5.13
CA PRO A 260 -18.77 15.38 -5.80
C PRO A 260 -19.91 15.52 -4.80
N ALA A 261 -20.85 16.43 -5.06
CA ALA A 261 -21.99 16.67 -4.16
C ALA A 261 -22.91 15.44 -3.99
N THR A 262 -22.83 14.48 -4.91
CA THR A 262 -23.53 13.19 -4.92
C THR A 262 -22.84 12.10 -4.09
N THR A 263 -21.68 12.39 -3.48
CA THR A 263 -20.91 11.41 -2.71
C THR A 263 -21.72 10.84 -1.54
N GLU A 264 -21.79 9.52 -1.45
CA GLU A 264 -22.33 8.84 -0.28
C GLU A 264 -21.27 8.74 0.82
N PHE A 265 -21.63 9.11 2.05
CA PHE A 265 -20.75 9.00 3.21
C PHE A 265 -21.33 8.00 4.20
N VAL A 266 -20.58 6.93 4.45
CA VAL A 266 -21.00 5.84 5.34
C VAL A 266 -20.05 5.78 6.54
N GLU A 267 -20.58 6.10 7.72
CA GLU A 267 -19.87 5.92 8.98
C GLU A 267 -20.00 4.47 9.45
N VAL A 268 -18.90 3.87 9.91
CA VAL A 268 -18.85 2.58 10.60
C VAL A 268 -18.73 2.84 12.11
N PRO A 269 -19.82 2.72 12.89
CA PRO A 269 -19.81 3.08 14.31
C PRO A 269 -18.83 2.21 15.10
N GLY A 270 -17.94 2.85 15.84
CA GLY A 270 -16.93 2.19 16.66
C GLY A 270 -15.74 1.63 15.86
N GLY A 271 -15.77 1.72 14.52
CA GLY A 271 -14.70 1.25 13.64
C GLY A 271 -13.45 2.13 13.73
N VAL A 272 -12.29 1.51 13.51
CA VAL A 272 -10.96 2.14 13.53
C VAL A 272 -10.26 1.97 12.18
N HIS A 273 -9.14 2.68 11.98
CA HIS A 273 -8.44 2.72 10.69
C HIS A 273 -8.04 1.34 10.20
N ALA A 274 -7.53 0.51 11.12
CA ALA A 274 -7.03 -0.80 10.78
C ALA A 274 -8.13 -1.82 10.49
N PHE A 275 -9.43 -1.50 10.64
CA PHE A 275 -10.53 -2.44 10.37
C PHE A 275 -10.89 -2.56 8.88
N PHE A 276 -10.40 -1.64 8.03
CA PHE A 276 -10.59 -1.66 6.57
C PHE A 276 -9.72 -2.69 5.82
N ALA A 277 -8.85 -3.39 6.55
CA ALA A 277 -8.16 -4.62 6.14
C ALA A 277 -7.87 -5.44 7.42
N ASP A 278 -7.20 -6.58 7.34
CA ASP A 278 -6.92 -7.43 8.49
C ASP A 278 -5.41 -7.69 8.66
N TYR A 279 -4.73 -6.69 9.22
CA TYR A 279 -3.27 -6.66 9.45
C TYR A 279 -2.87 -6.37 10.91
N GLY A 280 -3.83 -6.50 11.84
CA GLY A 280 -3.64 -6.25 13.27
C GLY A 280 -3.71 -4.77 13.66
N GLU A 281 -3.04 -4.42 14.75
CA GLU A 281 -3.01 -3.05 15.29
C GLU A 281 -1.94 -2.19 14.59
N GLN A 282 -2.20 -0.89 14.47
CA GLN A 282 -1.29 0.08 13.88
C GLN A 282 -0.99 1.24 14.84
N PRO A 283 0.26 1.73 14.89
CA PRO A 283 0.58 2.95 15.64
C PRO A 283 -0.22 4.16 15.14
N GLY A 284 -0.81 4.90 16.07
CA GLY A 284 -1.59 6.11 15.77
C GLY A 284 -3.04 5.85 15.38
N ASP A 285 -3.48 4.59 15.37
CA ASP A 285 -4.91 4.28 15.25
C ASP A 285 -5.69 4.71 16.52
N GLY A 286 -7.00 4.55 16.50
CA GLY A 286 -7.87 4.78 17.66
C GLY A 286 -8.18 3.52 18.46
N GLN A 287 -9.03 3.66 19.48
CA GLN A 287 -9.52 2.55 20.30
C GLN A 287 -10.90 2.12 19.80
N PRO A 288 -11.04 0.88 19.29
CA PRO A 288 -12.30 0.42 18.72
C PRO A 288 -13.39 0.31 19.79
N ALA A 289 -14.62 0.60 19.39
CA ALA A 289 -15.82 0.42 20.21
C ALA A 289 -16.76 -0.67 19.65
N THR A 290 -16.34 -1.36 18.59
CA THR A 290 -17.01 -2.50 17.96
C THR A 290 -16.00 -3.60 17.67
N SER A 291 -16.46 -4.80 17.33
CA SER A 291 -15.57 -5.88 16.90
C SER A 291 -15.09 -5.65 15.46
N ARG A 292 -13.93 -6.21 15.12
CA ARG A 292 -13.41 -6.17 13.74
C ARG A 292 -14.39 -6.80 12.76
N ALA A 293 -14.98 -7.94 13.12
CA ALA A 293 -15.93 -8.65 12.27
C ALA A 293 -17.19 -7.81 12.00
N ASP A 294 -17.76 -7.16 13.02
CA ASP A 294 -18.95 -6.32 12.87
C ASP A 294 -18.66 -5.07 12.05
N ALA A 295 -17.48 -4.46 12.21
CA ALA A 295 -17.05 -3.34 11.37
C ALA A 295 -16.83 -3.77 9.92
N GLN A 296 -16.15 -4.89 9.69
CA GLN A 296 -15.88 -5.39 8.33
C GLN A 296 -17.16 -5.80 7.62
N ALA A 297 -18.15 -6.37 8.32
CA ALA A 297 -19.46 -6.64 7.74
C ALA A 297 -20.13 -5.37 7.20
N GLN A 298 -20.10 -4.26 7.96
CA GLN A 298 -20.64 -2.97 7.52
C GLN A 298 -19.83 -2.35 6.38
N ILE A 299 -18.50 -2.49 6.41
CA ILE A 299 -17.63 -2.02 5.32
C ILE A 299 -17.95 -2.76 4.03
N VAL A 300 -18.11 -4.09 4.11
CA VAL A 300 -18.50 -4.95 2.98
C VAL A 300 -19.88 -4.57 2.45
N GLU A 301 -20.87 -4.39 3.33
CA GLU A 301 -22.22 -3.98 2.95
C GLU A 301 -22.21 -2.64 2.19
N ALA A 302 -21.50 -1.64 2.72
CA ALA A 302 -21.34 -0.34 2.06
C ALA A 302 -20.61 -0.45 0.72
N SER A 303 -19.60 -1.33 0.62
CA SER A 303 -18.85 -1.56 -0.61
C SER A 303 -19.70 -2.20 -1.70
N ILE A 304 -20.51 -3.20 -1.34
CA ILE A 304 -21.44 -3.86 -2.27
C ILE A 304 -22.48 -2.85 -2.74
N GLY A 305 -23.07 -2.06 -1.82
CA GLY A 305 -24.02 -1.01 -2.17
C GLY A 305 -23.43 0.04 -3.13
N ALA A 306 -22.14 0.37 -2.98
CA ALA A 306 -21.44 1.23 -3.92
C ALA A 306 -21.31 0.62 -5.32
N LEU A 307 -20.99 -0.67 -5.42
CA LEU A 307 -20.83 -1.35 -6.70
C LEU A 307 -22.17 -1.65 -7.40
N ASP A 308 -23.24 -1.90 -6.63
CA ASP A 308 -24.60 -2.11 -7.14
C ASP A 308 -25.13 -0.89 -7.92
N ARG A 309 -24.82 0.32 -7.42
CA ARG A 309 -25.25 1.56 -8.08
C ARG A 309 -24.59 1.77 -9.44
N LEU A 310 -23.36 1.27 -9.63
CA LEU A 310 -22.68 1.28 -10.93
C LEU A 310 -23.28 0.29 -11.94
N GLY A 311 -23.81 -0.83 -11.45
CA GLY A 311 -24.39 -1.90 -12.28
C GLY A 311 -25.82 -1.62 -12.74
N THR A 312 -26.48 -0.58 -12.21
CA THR A 312 -27.84 -0.23 -12.56
C THR A 312 -27.84 0.99 -13.48
N PRO A 313 -28.35 0.91 -14.73
CA PRO A 313 -28.47 2.09 -15.56
C PRO A 313 -29.33 3.13 -14.83
N SER A 314 -28.82 4.36 -14.70
CA SER A 314 -29.63 5.46 -14.19
C SER A 314 -30.93 5.58 -15.02
N PRO A 315 -32.11 5.70 -14.39
CA PRO A 315 -33.40 5.75 -15.07
C PRO A 315 -33.56 6.96 -16.00
#